data_AF-A0A150T7B7-F1
#
_entry.id   AF-A0A150T7B7-F1
#
_cell.length_a   1.000
_cell.length_b   1.000
_cell.length_c   1.000
_cell.angle_alpha   90.00
_cell.angle_beta   90.00
_cell.angle_gamma   90.00
#
_symmetry.space_group_name_H-M   'P 1'
#
loop_
_entity.id
_entity.type
_entity.pdbx_description
1 polymer ?
#
loop_
_entity_poly.entity_id
_entity_poly.type
_entity_poly.pdbx_seq_one_letter_code
_entity_poly.pdbx_strand_id
1 'polypeptide(L)'
;MTDKQVSVATGKQHRFILAPKLECSELPGPHFDFDTTFIRPDGMAALGAITDTLRRKRDKRAAIFGHTDTVGDEAYNKKLSEERARIVLAALTHDPAPWEDRYQAERWGARVVQAMLNDVQPREDRSPRLAEDGVSGPLTRASIRRFQERAGLDQDGDAGPATRKELFLAYMKRSIEEPVDPGQLVDIGGAKYMGCGEYNPFTERSADDASRRVVVILFSPATVPSGLPCAIGDTGPCQPNLRGKDAPPAPADKTPHFRCNVYRGIAERCPCGPGTELMSFRVQLHDEIYAPCGGVAYRLTLPSGSVIHGEADASGWLRNAVPKGRQVVLVTYTPEGYDHEISLRVRLTDADPASDDAMLCHLFNFGFAHDDGSDRGMILRFQAAKGLELTGEIDDPTRAAIRQIVEGDDGSMRECLREDAA
;
A
#
# COMPACT_ATOMS: atom_id res chain seq x y z
N MET A 1 2.23 16.60 -8.89
CA MET A 1 3.51 17.26 -8.54
C MET A 1 3.17 18.53 -7.80
N THR A 2 3.66 18.73 -6.59
CA THR A 2 3.49 19.98 -5.84
C THR A 2 4.69 20.89 -6.12
N ASP A 3 4.42 22.09 -6.65
CA ASP A 3 5.45 23.09 -6.88
C ASP A 3 6.01 23.60 -5.55
N LYS A 4 7.27 23.27 -5.26
CA LYS A 4 8.02 23.91 -4.17
C LYS A 4 8.54 25.25 -4.67
N GLN A 5 7.94 26.35 -4.24
CA GLN A 5 8.55 27.67 -4.42
C GLN A 5 9.79 27.80 -3.52
N VAL A 6 10.89 28.28 -4.09
CA VAL A 6 12.15 28.53 -3.37
C VAL A 6 12.47 30.02 -3.49
N SER A 7 12.53 30.72 -2.36
CA SER A 7 12.92 32.13 -2.31
C SER A 7 14.44 32.26 -2.41
N VAL A 8 14.93 33.09 -3.33
CA VAL A 8 16.37 33.37 -3.52
C VAL A 8 16.69 34.84 -3.37
N ALA A 9 17.87 35.15 -2.82
CA ALA A 9 18.32 36.52 -2.64
C ALA A 9 18.74 37.16 -3.98
N THR A 10 18.16 38.31 -4.30
CA THR A 10 18.46 39.09 -5.52
C THR A 10 19.93 39.55 -5.54
N GLY A 11 20.59 39.46 -6.70
CA GLY A 11 21.98 39.93 -6.89
C GLY A 11 23.08 38.95 -6.46
N LYS A 12 22.74 37.72 -6.07
CA LYS A 12 23.69 36.63 -5.80
C LYS A 12 23.53 35.48 -6.80
N GLN A 13 24.63 34.79 -7.10
CA GLN A 13 24.55 33.52 -7.83
C GLN A 13 24.10 32.41 -6.87
N HIS A 14 23.08 31.65 -7.29
CA HIS A 14 22.57 30.49 -6.56
C HIS A 14 22.73 29.24 -7.42
N ARG A 15 23.11 28.12 -6.79
CA ARG A 15 23.14 26.80 -7.43
C ARG A 15 22.07 25.94 -6.78
N PHE A 16 21.07 25.56 -7.56
CA PHE A 16 20.05 24.61 -7.12
C PHE A 16 20.54 23.20 -7.39
N ILE A 17 20.75 22.42 -6.33
CA ILE A 17 21.03 21.00 -6.42
C ILE A 17 19.72 20.28 -6.13
N LEU A 18 19.16 19.59 -7.12
CA LEU A 18 18.03 18.71 -6.90
C LEU A 18 18.54 17.55 -6.03
N ALA A 19 18.11 17.51 -4.77
CA ALA A 19 18.42 16.39 -3.90
C ALA A 19 17.87 15.11 -4.53
N PRO A 20 18.69 14.06 -4.68
CA PRO A 20 18.22 12.79 -5.22
C PRO A 20 17.05 12.28 -4.39
N LYS A 21 15.94 11.94 -5.06
CA LYS A 21 14.73 11.44 -4.41
C LYS A 21 14.85 9.94 -4.16
N LEU A 22 14.64 9.54 -2.91
CA LEU A 22 14.37 8.16 -2.52
C LEU A 22 12.85 7.97 -2.51
N GLU A 23 12.36 6.86 -3.03
CA GLU A 23 10.95 6.48 -3.02
C GLU A 23 10.88 5.09 -2.36
N CYS A 24 9.96 4.85 -1.45
CA CYS A 24 9.79 3.52 -0.83
C CYS A 24 8.40 3.03 -1.13
N SER A 25 8.31 1.75 -1.49
CA SER A 25 7.06 1.05 -1.62
C SER A 25 7.12 -0.18 -0.73
N GLU A 26 6.13 -0.27 0.15
CA GLU A 26 6.02 -1.37 1.10
C GLU A 26 4.92 -2.33 0.64
N LEU A 27 5.19 -3.62 0.81
CA LEU A 27 4.23 -4.70 0.71
C LEU A 27 3.96 -5.24 2.12
N PRO A 28 2.90 -4.76 2.79
CA PRO A 28 2.48 -5.26 4.10
C PRO A 28 2.24 -6.77 4.17
N GLY A 29 2.37 -7.32 5.37
CA GLY A 29 2.21 -8.74 5.69
C GLY A 29 0.88 -9.36 5.31
N PRO A 30 -0.25 -8.65 5.45
CA PRO A 30 -1.56 -9.14 5.01
C PRO A 30 -1.65 -9.47 3.51
N HIS A 31 -0.70 -9.03 2.69
CA HIS A 31 -0.61 -9.44 1.28
C HIS A 31 0.00 -10.83 1.08
N PHE A 32 0.48 -11.46 2.15
CA PHE A 32 0.89 -12.86 2.17
C PHE A 32 -0.22 -13.70 2.81
N ASP A 33 -0.50 -14.89 2.27
CA ASP A 33 -1.40 -15.84 2.94
C ASP A 33 -0.81 -16.25 4.30
N PHE A 34 -1.69 -16.50 5.29
CA PHE A 34 -1.29 -16.81 6.67
C PHE A 34 -0.24 -17.92 6.73
N ASP A 35 0.90 -17.62 7.40
CA ASP A 35 2.03 -18.52 7.58
C ASP A 35 2.65 -19.07 6.28
N THR A 36 2.49 -18.34 5.18
CA THR A 36 3.08 -18.70 3.88
C THR A 36 3.82 -17.52 3.26
N THR A 37 4.53 -17.81 2.18
CA THR A 37 5.09 -16.81 1.28
C THR A 37 4.16 -16.51 0.10
N PHE A 38 3.00 -17.15 -0.08
CA PHE A 38 2.18 -16.85 -1.25
C PHE A 38 1.67 -15.39 -1.28
N ILE A 39 1.97 -14.65 -2.36
CA ILE A 39 1.53 -13.25 -2.55
C ILE A 39 0.11 -13.22 -3.14
N ARG A 40 -0.82 -12.63 -2.41
CA ARG A 40 -2.22 -12.45 -2.81
C ARG A 40 -2.37 -11.45 -3.96
N PRO A 41 -3.52 -11.46 -4.69
CA PRO A 41 -3.68 -10.63 -5.89
C PRO A 41 -3.50 -9.12 -5.65
N ASP A 42 -3.98 -8.62 -4.51
CA ASP A 42 -3.78 -7.24 -4.06
C ASP A 42 -2.29 -6.92 -3.83
N GLY A 43 -1.52 -7.87 -3.29
CA GLY A 43 -0.08 -7.75 -3.17
C GLY A 43 0.64 -7.72 -4.53
N MET A 44 0.20 -8.56 -5.48
CA MET A 44 0.72 -8.55 -6.85
C MET A 44 0.45 -7.21 -7.56
N ALA A 45 -0.74 -6.63 -7.36
CA ALA A 45 -1.08 -5.33 -7.91
C ALA A 45 -0.14 -4.22 -7.38
N ALA A 46 0.23 -4.26 -6.09
CA ALA A 46 1.22 -3.35 -5.52
C ALA A 46 2.61 -3.49 -6.18
N LEU A 47 3.05 -4.72 -6.47
CA LEU A 47 4.30 -4.97 -7.21
C LEU A 47 4.24 -4.45 -8.66
N GLY A 48 3.06 -4.48 -9.28
CA GLY A 48 2.82 -3.88 -10.60
C GLY A 48 3.16 -2.40 -10.63
N ALA A 49 2.67 -1.61 -9.66
CA ALA A 49 2.92 -0.17 -9.56
C ALA A 49 4.43 0.17 -9.38
N ILE A 50 5.16 -0.67 -8.63
CA ILE A 50 6.61 -0.55 -8.45
C ILE A 50 7.34 -0.79 -9.77
N THR A 51 6.99 -1.87 -10.46
CA THR A 51 7.61 -2.25 -11.74
C THR A 51 7.38 -1.19 -12.80
N ASP A 52 6.17 -0.67 -12.87
CA ASP A 52 5.80 0.47 -13.71
C ASP A 52 6.68 1.69 -13.49
N THR A 53 7.00 1.99 -12.23
CA THR A 53 7.90 3.09 -11.88
C THR A 53 9.32 2.81 -12.33
N LEU A 54 9.83 1.61 -12.09
CA LEU A 54 11.16 1.17 -12.55
C LEU A 54 11.27 1.15 -14.08
N ARG A 55 10.18 0.80 -14.78
CA ARG A 55 10.10 0.83 -16.24
C ARG A 55 10.17 2.23 -16.80
N ARG A 56 9.40 3.16 -16.24
CA ARG A 56 9.39 4.56 -16.67
C ARG A 56 10.68 5.31 -16.31
N LYS A 57 11.33 4.94 -15.21
CA LYS A 57 12.55 5.58 -14.69
C LYS A 57 13.73 4.60 -14.68
N ARG A 58 14.31 4.32 -15.85
CA ARG A 58 15.38 3.31 -16.04
C ARG A 58 16.68 3.59 -15.25
N ASP A 59 16.89 4.83 -14.83
CA ASP A 59 18.00 5.22 -13.96
C ASP A 59 17.79 4.81 -12.50
N LYS A 60 16.54 4.57 -12.07
CA LYS A 60 16.26 4.12 -10.71
C LYS A 60 16.84 2.73 -10.45
N ARG A 61 17.15 2.49 -9.18
CA ARG A 61 17.59 1.20 -8.66
C ARG A 61 16.67 0.74 -7.54
N ALA A 62 16.42 -0.55 -7.41
CA ALA A 62 15.56 -1.13 -6.38
C ALA A 62 16.34 -2.04 -5.44
N ALA A 63 16.19 -1.87 -4.13
CA ALA A 63 16.64 -2.83 -3.12
C ALA A 63 15.42 -3.47 -2.45
N ILE A 64 15.47 -4.79 -2.26
CA ILE A 64 14.36 -5.59 -1.72
C ILE A 64 14.75 -6.11 -0.34
N PHE A 65 14.00 -5.74 0.68
CA PHE A 65 14.22 -6.14 2.07
C PHE A 65 13.01 -6.86 2.65
N GLY A 66 13.19 -8.06 3.16
CA GLY A 66 12.15 -8.80 3.90
C GLY A 66 12.27 -8.59 5.40
N HIS A 67 11.14 -8.62 6.09
CA HIS A 67 11.04 -8.45 7.55
C HIS A 67 10.04 -9.45 8.15
N THR A 68 10.28 -9.80 9.41
CA THR A 68 9.35 -10.56 10.25
C THR A 68 8.94 -9.72 11.46
N ASP A 69 7.94 -10.21 12.20
CA ASP A 69 7.73 -9.79 13.58
C ASP A 69 8.79 -10.43 14.50
N THR A 70 8.62 -10.28 15.81
CA THR A 70 9.52 -10.80 16.86
C THR A 70 9.12 -12.19 17.38
N VAL A 71 8.24 -12.91 16.68
CA VAL A 71 7.86 -14.28 17.06
C VAL A 71 8.81 -15.27 16.40
N GLY A 72 9.31 -16.24 17.18
CA GLY A 72 10.28 -17.22 16.71
C GLY A 72 11.72 -16.84 17.07
N ASP A 73 12.68 -17.71 16.75
CA ASP A 73 14.09 -17.38 16.91
C ASP A 73 14.61 -16.60 15.71
N GLU A 74 15.64 -15.79 15.92
CA GLU A 74 16.15 -14.89 14.89
C GLU A 74 16.80 -15.62 13.70
N ALA A 75 17.32 -16.84 13.87
CA ALA A 75 17.85 -17.59 12.73
C ALA A 75 16.70 -18.07 11.82
N TYR A 76 15.59 -18.50 12.43
CA TYR A 76 14.35 -18.77 11.72
C TYR A 76 13.79 -17.51 11.03
N ASN A 77 13.69 -16.39 11.74
CA ASN A 77 13.18 -15.11 11.21
C ASN A 77 14.05 -14.56 10.06
N LYS A 78 15.37 -14.72 10.16
CA LYS A 78 16.32 -14.41 9.09
C LYS A 78 16.00 -15.20 7.82
N LYS A 79 15.79 -16.52 7.94
CA LYS A 79 15.43 -17.36 6.81
C LYS A 79 14.06 -16.96 6.23
N LEU A 80 13.03 -16.83 7.06
CA LEU A 80 11.68 -16.50 6.61
C LEU A 80 11.62 -15.15 5.87
N SER A 81 12.28 -14.12 6.42
CA SER A 81 12.37 -12.81 5.77
C SER A 81 13.10 -12.87 4.42
N GLU A 82 14.14 -13.69 4.29
CA GLU A 82 14.83 -13.92 3.02
C GLU A 82 13.94 -14.63 2.00
N GLU A 83 13.16 -15.61 2.43
CA GLU A 83 12.25 -16.35 1.56
C GLU A 83 11.15 -15.42 1.03
N ARG A 84 10.58 -14.56 1.88
CA ARG A 84 9.63 -13.50 1.48
C ARG A 84 10.25 -12.51 0.48
N ALA A 85 11.48 -12.06 0.71
CA ALA A 85 12.14 -11.14 -0.21
C ALA A 85 12.49 -11.82 -1.55
N ARG A 86 12.86 -13.11 -1.52
CA ARG A 86 13.20 -13.91 -2.72
C ARG A 86 12.01 -14.11 -3.64
N ILE A 87 10.82 -14.39 -3.11
CA ILE A 87 9.63 -14.57 -3.95
C ILE A 87 9.14 -13.26 -4.59
N VAL A 88 9.36 -12.12 -3.92
CA VAL A 88 9.07 -10.79 -4.49
C VAL A 88 10.05 -10.50 -5.61
N LEU A 89 11.35 -10.79 -5.41
CA LEU A 89 12.33 -10.74 -6.49
C LEU A 89 11.89 -11.61 -7.68
N ALA A 90 11.50 -12.86 -7.42
CA ALA A 90 11.08 -13.81 -8.44
C ALA A 90 9.85 -13.31 -9.23
N ALA A 91 8.88 -12.70 -8.55
CA ALA A 91 7.74 -12.05 -9.19
C ALA A 91 8.17 -10.87 -10.07
N LEU A 92 9.02 -9.98 -9.55
CA LEU A 92 9.54 -8.83 -10.29
C LEU A 92 10.35 -9.23 -11.53
N THR A 93 11.01 -10.38 -11.53
CA THR A 93 11.85 -10.85 -12.65
C THR A 93 11.19 -11.94 -13.51
N HIS A 94 9.92 -12.28 -13.26
CA HIS A 94 9.20 -13.38 -13.91
C HIS A 94 9.94 -14.73 -13.83
N ASP A 95 10.54 -15.03 -12.68
CA ASP A 95 11.17 -16.32 -12.42
C ASP A 95 10.21 -17.23 -11.63
N PRO A 96 9.62 -18.27 -12.24
CA PRO A 96 8.70 -19.16 -11.55
C PRO A 96 9.40 -20.18 -10.65
N ALA A 97 10.72 -20.38 -10.77
CA ALA A 97 11.41 -21.47 -10.07
C ALA A 97 11.39 -21.29 -8.53
N PRO A 98 11.67 -20.10 -7.95
CA PRO A 98 11.53 -19.90 -6.52
C PRO A 98 10.10 -20.12 -6.00
N TRP A 99 9.08 -19.85 -6.82
CA TRP A 99 7.68 -20.10 -6.45
C TRP A 99 7.35 -21.58 -6.44
N GLU A 100 7.91 -22.37 -7.37
CA GLU A 100 7.79 -23.83 -7.33
C GLU A 100 8.47 -24.42 -6.09
N ASP A 101 9.67 -23.92 -5.73
CA ASP A 101 10.36 -24.35 -4.50
C ASP A 101 9.50 -24.09 -3.25
N ARG A 102 8.81 -22.93 -3.18
CA ARG A 102 7.90 -22.60 -2.07
C ARG A 102 6.62 -23.39 -2.09
N TYR A 103 6.02 -23.58 -3.27
CA TYR A 103 4.82 -24.40 -3.42
C TYR A 103 5.03 -25.80 -2.81
N GLN A 104 6.19 -26.42 -3.05
CA GLN A 104 6.53 -27.73 -2.49
C GLN A 104 6.84 -27.66 -1.00
N ALA A 105 7.70 -26.72 -0.58
CA ALA A 105 8.17 -26.63 0.81
C ALA A 105 7.04 -26.28 1.79
N GLU A 106 6.18 -25.34 1.41
CA GLU A 106 5.08 -24.83 2.25
C GLU A 106 3.74 -25.52 1.96
N ARG A 107 3.69 -26.43 0.98
CA ARG A 107 2.49 -27.18 0.59
C ARG A 107 1.29 -26.28 0.29
N TRP A 108 1.51 -25.24 -0.50
CA TRP A 108 0.49 -24.26 -0.93
C TRP A 108 -0.81 -24.92 -1.43
N GLY A 109 -0.66 -26.02 -2.17
CA GLY A 109 -1.78 -26.89 -2.54
C GLY A 109 -2.83 -26.21 -3.43
N ALA A 110 -4.04 -26.80 -3.47
CA ALA A 110 -5.09 -26.37 -4.38
C ALA A 110 -5.65 -24.98 -4.06
N ARG A 111 -5.57 -24.50 -2.81
CA ARG A 111 -6.10 -23.19 -2.41
C ARG A 111 -5.39 -22.05 -3.15
N VAL A 112 -4.06 -22.12 -3.19
CA VAL A 112 -3.25 -21.13 -3.92
C VAL A 112 -3.48 -21.22 -5.43
N VAL A 113 -3.62 -22.44 -5.97
CA VAL A 113 -3.98 -22.65 -7.38
C VAL A 113 -5.34 -22.01 -7.70
N GLN A 114 -6.34 -22.18 -6.83
CA GLN A 114 -7.66 -21.56 -6.98
C GLN A 114 -7.58 -20.03 -6.98
N ALA A 115 -6.81 -19.44 -6.04
CA ALA A 115 -6.60 -18.00 -5.97
C ALA A 115 -5.95 -17.45 -7.26
N MET A 116 -4.90 -18.11 -7.76
CA MET A 116 -4.25 -17.73 -9.02
C MET A 116 -5.19 -17.86 -10.21
N LEU A 117 -5.92 -18.98 -10.33
CA LEU A 117 -6.89 -19.20 -11.42
C LEU A 117 -7.99 -18.15 -11.43
N ASN A 118 -8.51 -17.78 -10.25
CA ASN A 118 -9.49 -16.71 -10.10
C ASN A 118 -8.97 -15.35 -10.55
N ASP A 119 -7.68 -15.09 -10.38
CA ASP A 119 -7.05 -13.84 -10.78
C ASP A 119 -6.75 -13.82 -12.28
N VAL A 120 -6.11 -14.88 -12.82
CA VAL A 120 -5.69 -14.95 -14.23
C VAL A 120 -6.81 -15.28 -15.20
N GLN A 121 -8.04 -15.53 -14.73
CA GLN A 121 -9.20 -15.75 -15.58
C GLN A 121 -9.41 -14.54 -16.52
N PRO A 122 -9.49 -14.76 -17.85
CA PRO A 122 -9.81 -13.70 -18.82
C PRO A 122 -11.18 -13.08 -18.54
N ARG A 123 -11.37 -11.80 -18.88
CA ARG A 123 -12.63 -11.09 -18.64
C ARG A 123 -13.80 -11.66 -19.45
N GLU A 124 -13.50 -12.25 -20.60
CA GLU A 124 -14.47 -12.88 -21.50
C GLU A 124 -14.93 -14.24 -20.97
N ASP A 125 -14.13 -14.89 -20.12
CA ASP A 125 -14.49 -16.15 -19.47
C ASP A 125 -15.47 -15.85 -18.32
N ARG A 126 -16.75 -16.17 -18.54
CA ARG A 126 -17.84 -15.96 -17.56
C ARG A 126 -18.00 -17.12 -16.58
N SER A 127 -17.02 -18.02 -16.49
CA SER A 127 -17.04 -19.09 -15.50
C SER A 127 -17.16 -18.52 -14.08
N PRO A 128 -17.93 -19.16 -13.18
CA PRO A 128 -18.00 -18.75 -11.79
C PRO A 128 -16.62 -18.75 -11.13
N ARG A 129 -16.38 -17.79 -10.23
CA ARG A 129 -15.19 -17.81 -9.39
C ARG A 129 -15.16 -19.08 -8.53
N LEU A 130 -13.96 -19.65 -8.39
CA LEU A 130 -13.70 -20.79 -7.54
C LEU A 130 -13.77 -20.36 -6.07
N ALA A 131 -14.38 -21.20 -5.24
CA ALA A 131 -14.15 -21.13 -3.80
C ALA A 131 -12.70 -21.52 -3.53
N GLU A 132 -11.98 -20.73 -2.72
CA GLU A 132 -10.60 -21.00 -2.29
C GLU A 132 -10.60 -21.98 -1.10
N ASP A 133 -11.25 -23.12 -1.29
CA ASP A 133 -11.51 -24.14 -0.27
C ASP A 133 -10.37 -25.17 -0.12
N GLY A 134 -9.35 -25.11 -1.00
CA GLY A 134 -8.25 -26.07 -0.99
C GLY A 134 -8.62 -27.45 -1.53
N VAL A 135 -9.81 -27.61 -2.12
CA VAL A 135 -10.29 -28.86 -2.69
C VAL A 135 -10.21 -28.80 -4.21
N SER A 136 -9.44 -29.72 -4.80
CA SER A 136 -9.39 -29.87 -6.26
C SER A 136 -10.63 -30.63 -6.78
N GLY A 137 -11.81 -30.03 -6.59
CA GLY A 137 -13.11 -30.57 -7.02
C GLY A 137 -13.38 -30.41 -8.53
N PRO A 138 -14.57 -30.80 -9.02
CA PRO A 138 -14.91 -30.74 -10.44
C PRO A 138 -14.75 -29.35 -11.07
N LEU A 139 -15.12 -28.29 -10.35
CA LEU A 139 -14.98 -26.90 -10.81
C LEU A 139 -13.51 -26.48 -10.91
N THR A 140 -12.71 -26.78 -9.88
CA THR A 140 -11.26 -26.53 -9.88
C THR A 140 -10.59 -27.24 -11.06
N ARG A 141 -10.84 -28.55 -11.24
CA ARG A 141 -10.27 -29.33 -12.35
C ARG A 141 -10.71 -28.82 -13.72
N ALA A 142 -11.96 -28.38 -13.85
CA ALA A 142 -12.44 -27.76 -15.09
C ALA A 142 -11.74 -26.43 -15.38
N SER A 143 -11.52 -25.60 -14.36
CA SER A 143 -10.76 -24.34 -14.49
C SER A 143 -9.30 -24.60 -14.85
N ILE A 144 -8.67 -25.62 -14.24
CA ILE A 144 -7.31 -26.06 -14.60
C ILE A 144 -7.25 -26.48 -16.07
N ARG A 145 -8.19 -27.29 -16.57
CA ARG A 145 -8.22 -27.68 -18.00
C ARG A 145 -8.34 -26.50 -18.94
N ARG A 146 -9.19 -25.52 -18.63
CA ARG A 146 -9.32 -24.29 -19.44
C ARG A 146 -8.03 -23.48 -19.42
N PHE A 147 -7.36 -23.40 -18.27
CA PHE A 147 -6.06 -22.74 -18.19
C PHE A 147 -5.00 -23.50 -19.02
N GLN A 148 -4.93 -24.82 -18.90
CA GLN A 148 -4.03 -25.68 -19.67
C GLN A 148 -4.24 -25.52 -21.17
N GLU A 149 -5.49 -25.50 -21.63
CA GLU A 149 -5.83 -25.25 -23.03
C GLU A 149 -5.24 -23.93 -23.54
N ARG A 150 -5.45 -22.83 -22.80
CA ARG A 150 -4.91 -21.51 -23.15
C ARG A 150 -3.38 -21.45 -23.08
N ALA A 151 -2.78 -22.22 -22.18
CA ALA A 151 -1.34 -22.32 -22.00
C ALA A 151 -0.68 -23.31 -22.98
N GLY A 152 -1.45 -24.02 -23.82
CA GLY A 152 -0.92 -25.04 -24.74
C GLY A 152 -0.37 -26.29 -24.04
N LEU A 153 -0.95 -26.66 -22.89
CA LEU A 153 -0.58 -27.82 -22.08
C LEU A 153 -1.59 -28.96 -22.24
N ASP A 154 -1.19 -30.17 -21.83
CA ASP A 154 -2.09 -31.31 -21.70
C ASP A 154 -3.21 -30.99 -20.71
N GLN A 155 -4.47 -31.20 -21.12
CA GLN A 155 -5.66 -30.84 -20.35
C GLN A 155 -6.07 -31.96 -19.38
N ASP A 156 -5.16 -32.41 -18.53
CA ASP A 156 -5.44 -33.45 -17.52
C ASP A 156 -6.33 -32.94 -16.36
N GLY A 157 -6.38 -31.62 -16.16
CA GLY A 157 -7.11 -30.99 -15.06
C GLY A 157 -6.38 -31.02 -13.72
N ASP A 158 -5.09 -31.37 -13.73
CA ASP A 158 -4.21 -31.40 -12.58
C ASP A 158 -3.18 -30.27 -12.64
N ALA A 159 -2.97 -29.60 -11.51
CA ALA A 159 -1.98 -28.54 -11.39
C ALA A 159 -0.58 -29.13 -11.15
N GLY A 160 -0.08 -29.95 -12.08
CA GLY A 160 1.29 -30.51 -12.06
C GLY A 160 2.38 -29.45 -12.27
N PRO A 161 3.68 -29.81 -12.20
CA PRO A 161 4.79 -28.86 -12.31
C PRO A 161 4.75 -27.99 -13.59
N ALA A 162 4.38 -28.58 -14.73
CA ALA A 162 4.23 -27.84 -15.98
C ALA A 162 3.10 -26.81 -15.91
N THR A 163 1.92 -27.23 -15.42
CA THR A 163 0.77 -26.35 -15.20
C THR A 163 1.11 -25.22 -14.23
N ARG A 164 1.77 -25.52 -13.10
CA ARG A 164 2.14 -24.53 -12.10
C ARG A 164 3.12 -23.50 -12.62
N LYS A 165 4.15 -23.92 -13.37
CA LYS A 165 5.11 -23.01 -13.99
C LYS A 165 4.39 -21.96 -14.86
N GLU A 166 3.51 -22.40 -15.76
CA GLU A 166 2.77 -21.48 -16.62
C GLU A 166 1.75 -20.65 -15.82
N LEU A 167 1.13 -21.21 -14.78
CA LEU A 167 0.21 -20.48 -13.90
C LEU A 167 0.92 -19.38 -13.12
N PHE A 168 2.09 -19.66 -12.55
CA PHE A 168 2.90 -18.66 -11.85
C PHE A 168 3.31 -17.54 -12.79
N LEU A 169 3.77 -17.88 -13.99
CA LEU A 169 4.12 -16.88 -15.01
C LEU A 169 2.91 -16.04 -15.43
N ALA A 170 1.74 -16.65 -15.66
CA ALA A 170 0.52 -15.94 -16.00
C ALA A 170 0.08 -14.99 -14.87
N TYR A 171 0.18 -15.46 -13.62
CA TYR A 171 -0.16 -14.69 -12.43
C TYR A 171 0.77 -13.50 -12.20
N MET A 172 2.09 -13.70 -12.37
CA MET A 172 3.07 -12.62 -12.34
C MET A 172 2.77 -11.57 -13.43
N LYS A 173 2.59 -12.04 -14.68
CA LYS A 173 2.36 -11.18 -15.85
C LYS A 173 1.05 -10.40 -15.80
N ARG A 174 0.06 -10.88 -15.04
CA ARG A 174 -1.22 -10.21 -14.87
C ARG A 174 -1.09 -8.84 -14.20
N SER A 175 -0.17 -8.72 -13.23
CA SER A 175 0.09 -7.46 -12.52
C SER A 175 1.40 -6.79 -12.95
N ILE A 176 2.35 -7.56 -13.50
CA ILE A 176 3.67 -7.11 -13.91
C ILE A 176 3.83 -7.41 -15.40
N GLU A 177 3.50 -6.46 -16.27
CA GLU A 177 3.49 -6.71 -17.72
C GLU A 177 4.87 -7.12 -18.27
N GLU A 178 5.93 -6.45 -17.81
CA GLU A 178 7.31 -6.75 -18.17
C GLU A 178 8.17 -6.92 -16.91
N PRO A 179 9.14 -7.85 -16.92
CA PRO A 179 10.02 -8.05 -15.79
C PRO A 179 10.95 -6.85 -15.60
N VAL A 180 11.33 -6.62 -14.35
CA VAL A 180 12.37 -5.66 -13.96
C VAL A 180 13.72 -6.10 -14.51
N ASP A 181 14.47 -5.17 -15.10
CA ASP A 181 15.86 -5.40 -15.52
C ASP A 181 16.73 -5.72 -14.29
N PRO A 182 17.42 -6.88 -14.24
CA PRO A 182 18.33 -7.23 -13.15
C PRO A 182 19.42 -6.19 -12.87
N GLY A 183 19.80 -5.38 -13.87
CA GLY A 183 20.73 -4.26 -13.72
C GLY A 183 20.17 -3.10 -12.89
N GLN A 184 18.85 -3.02 -12.72
CA GLN A 184 18.20 -2.08 -11.82
C GLN A 184 18.15 -2.59 -10.37
N LEU A 185 18.43 -3.86 -10.10
CA LEU A 185 18.39 -4.43 -8.76
C LEU A 185 19.72 -4.24 -8.01
N VAL A 186 19.63 -3.64 -6.83
CA VAL A 186 20.78 -3.38 -5.94
C VAL A 186 21.34 -4.71 -5.44
N ASP A 187 22.66 -4.82 -5.46
CA ASP A 187 23.37 -5.94 -4.84
C ASP A 187 23.49 -5.73 -3.33
N ILE A 188 23.11 -6.75 -2.57
CA ILE A 188 23.14 -6.79 -1.12
C ILE A 188 23.85 -8.07 -0.72
N GLY A 189 25.14 -8.00 -0.45
CA GLY A 189 25.95 -9.15 -0.05
C GLY A 189 26.02 -10.26 -1.11
N GLY A 190 26.04 -9.90 -2.39
CA GLY A 190 26.05 -10.84 -3.51
C GLY A 190 24.67 -11.38 -3.91
N ALA A 191 23.60 -10.90 -3.29
CA ALA A 191 22.21 -11.23 -3.65
C ALA A 191 21.46 -9.98 -4.14
N LYS A 192 20.34 -10.17 -4.86
CA LYS A 192 19.44 -9.08 -5.30
C LYS A 192 18.28 -8.80 -4.34
N TYR A 193 18.35 -9.38 -3.15
CA TYR A 193 17.37 -9.28 -2.07
C TYR A 193 18.08 -9.54 -0.74
N MET A 194 17.44 -9.18 0.37
CA MET A 194 17.95 -9.49 1.70
C MET A 194 16.82 -9.63 2.71
N GLY A 195 16.91 -10.60 3.63
CA GLY A 195 16.06 -10.64 4.82
C GLY A 195 16.75 -9.96 6.00
N CYS A 196 15.99 -9.15 6.73
CA CYS A 196 16.45 -8.40 7.89
C CYS A 196 15.96 -9.00 9.23
N GLY A 197 15.31 -10.17 9.18
CA GLY A 197 14.78 -10.85 10.36
C GLY A 197 13.82 -9.98 11.17
N GLU A 198 13.88 -10.15 12.49
CA GLU A 198 13.04 -9.43 13.45
C GLU A 198 13.62 -8.08 13.87
N TYR A 199 14.78 -7.67 13.33
CA TYR A 199 15.52 -6.52 13.83
C TYR A 199 14.92 -5.15 13.52
N ASN A 200 13.87 -5.08 12.70
CA ASN A 200 13.28 -3.80 12.27
C ASN A 200 11.74 -3.80 12.34
N PRO A 201 11.15 -4.06 13.52
CA PRO A 201 9.71 -4.09 13.68
C PRO A 201 9.13 -2.67 13.65
N PHE A 202 7.89 -2.55 13.19
CA PHE A 202 7.16 -1.27 13.25
C PHE A 202 6.63 -0.98 14.64
N THR A 203 6.33 -2.02 15.42
CA THR A 203 5.74 -1.91 16.74
C THR A 203 6.58 -2.64 17.79
N GLU A 204 6.40 -2.30 19.06
CA GLU A 204 6.97 -3.08 20.18
C GLU A 204 6.18 -4.36 20.47
N ARG A 205 5.02 -4.56 19.82
CA ARG A 205 4.17 -5.73 20.04
C ARG A 205 4.79 -6.93 19.35
N SER A 206 4.79 -8.07 20.02
CA SER A 206 5.00 -9.34 19.35
C SER A 206 3.78 -9.69 18.48
N ALA A 207 4.02 -10.49 17.44
CA ALA A 207 2.99 -11.00 16.53
C ALA A 207 2.21 -9.90 15.78
N ASP A 208 2.86 -8.80 15.37
CA ASP A 208 2.21 -7.72 14.64
C ASP A 208 2.31 -7.87 13.12
N ASP A 209 1.19 -7.65 12.42
CA ASP A 209 1.11 -7.82 10.96
C ASP A 209 1.86 -6.74 10.18
N ALA A 210 2.10 -5.57 10.77
CA ALA A 210 2.84 -4.50 10.10
C ALA A 210 4.33 -4.84 9.96
N SER A 211 4.91 -5.53 10.93
CA SER A 211 6.32 -5.94 10.91
C SER A 211 6.61 -7.07 9.91
N ARG A 212 5.62 -7.91 9.62
CA ARG A 212 5.70 -8.93 8.56
C ARG A 212 5.61 -8.18 7.23
N ARG A 213 6.68 -7.97 6.48
CA ARG A 213 6.58 -7.20 5.22
C ARG A 213 7.73 -7.45 4.28
N VAL A 214 7.57 -7.02 3.03
CA VAL A 214 8.68 -6.81 2.10
C VAL A 214 8.68 -5.35 1.67
N VAL A 215 9.84 -4.71 1.76
CA VAL A 215 10.03 -3.31 1.39
C VAL A 215 10.87 -3.26 0.13
N VAL A 216 10.37 -2.58 -0.90
CA VAL A 216 11.12 -2.26 -2.10
C VAL A 216 11.47 -0.77 -2.07
N ILE A 217 12.76 -0.48 -1.92
CA ILE A 217 13.26 0.89 -1.86
C ILE A 217 13.84 1.27 -3.21
N LEU A 218 13.31 2.33 -3.81
CA LEU A 218 13.76 2.90 -5.07
C LEU A 218 14.73 4.06 -4.83
N PHE A 219 15.93 3.92 -5.36
CA PHE A 219 17.02 4.89 -5.26
C PHE A 219 17.22 5.61 -6.59
N SER A 220 17.54 6.89 -6.50
CA SER A 220 18.27 7.53 -7.60
C SER A 220 19.72 7.01 -7.60
N PRO A 221 20.43 6.94 -8.74
CA PRO A 221 21.78 6.37 -8.81
C PRO A 221 22.75 6.89 -7.74
N ALA A 222 22.71 8.19 -7.45
CA ALA A 222 23.58 8.84 -6.47
C ALA A 222 23.30 8.46 -5.00
N THR A 223 22.17 7.79 -4.73
CA THR A 223 21.73 7.42 -3.36
C THR A 223 21.78 5.92 -3.11
N VAL A 224 22.20 5.13 -4.10
CA VAL A 224 22.29 3.68 -3.95
C VAL A 224 23.27 3.34 -2.84
N PRO A 225 22.87 2.59 -1.82
CA PRO A 225 23.78 2.17 -0.77
C PRO A 225 24.85 1.24 -1.36
N SER A 226 26.10 1.45 -0.97
CA SER A 226 27.24 0.62 -1.37
C SER A 226 27.82 -0.12 -0.17
N GLY A 227 28.33 -1.33 -0.38
CA GLY A 227 29.06 -2.08 0.66
C GLY A 227 28.18 -2.52 1.82
N LEU A 228 26.93 -2.90 1.54
CA LEU A 228 26.03 -3.42 2.57
C LEU A 228 26.62 -4.73 3.15
N PRO A 229 26.83 -4.83 4.47
CA PRO A 229 27.52 -5.97 5.09
C PRO A 229 26.64 -7.22 5.19
N CYS A 230 25.34 -7.10 4.86
CA CYS A 230 24.35 -8.16 5.04
C CYS A 230 24.71 -9.40 4.20
N ALA A 231 24.45 -10.59 4.75
CA ALA A 231 24.67 -11.86 4.06
C ALA A 231 23.41 -12.74 4.17
N ILE A 232 23.16 -13.55 3.13
CA ILE A 232 22.05 -14.51 3.10
C ILE A 232 22.32 -15.65 4.09
N GLY A 233 21.33 -16.01 4.89
CA GLY A 233 21.39 -17.09 5.87
C GLY A 233 22.29 -16.81 7.09
N ASP A 234 22.89 -15.64 7.19
CA ASP A 234 23.85 -15.29 8.25
C ASP A 234 23.46 -14.00 8.97
N THR A 235 23.28 -14.09 10.29
CA THR A 235 22.99 -12.95 11.17
C THR A 235 24.24 -12.33 11.76
N GLY A 236 25.41 -12.96 11.59
CA GLY A 236 26.72 -12.47 12.06
C GLY A 236 27.00 -11.03 11.65
N PRO A 237 26.81 -10.63 10.38
CA PRO A 237 26.99 -9.24 9.95
C PRO A 237 25.95 -8.26 10.52
N CYS A 238 24.78 -8.74 10.93
CA CYS A 238 23.76 -7.91 11.57
C CYS A 238 24.18 -7.52 12.99
N GLN A 239 24.73 -8.46 13.75
CA GLN A 239 25.09 -8.33 15.16
C GLN A 239 25.88 -7.06 15.55
N PRO A 240 26.99 -6.68 14.87
CA PRO A 240 27.72 -5.46 15.19
C PRO A 240 26.96 -4.18 14.80
N ASN A 241 25.92 -4.30 13.96
CA ASN A 241 25.11 -3.19 13.48
C ASN A 241 23.82 -2.99 14.29
N LEU A 242 23.54 -3.82 15.30
CA LEU A 242 22.36 -3.68 16.15
C LEU A 242 22.57 -2.63 17.24
N ARG A 243 21.56 -1.76 17.44
CA ARG A 243 21.43 -0.95 18.67
C ARG A 243 20.68 -1.72 19.74
N GLY A 244 21.04 -1.46 21.00
CA GLY A 244 20.30 -1.99 22.16
C GLY A 244 20.32 -3.51 22.20
N LYS A 245 21.51 -4.13 22.20
CA LYS A 245 21.63 -5.58 22.45
C LYS A 245 21.04 -5.98 23.81
N ASP A 246 21.09 -5.07 24.79
CA ASP A 246 20.72 -5.32 26.19
C ASP A 246 19.75 -4.26 26.77
N ALA A 247 19.19 -3.36 25.97
CA ALA A 247 18.31 -2.28 26.45
C ALA A 247 17.03 -2.20 25.62
N PRO A 248 15.83 -2.22 26.23
CA PRO A 248 14.59 -1.92 25.52
C PRO A 248 14.66 -0.50 24.94
N PRO A 249 13.99 -0.24 23.80
CA PRO A 249 13.94 1.10 23.22
C PRO A 249 13.45 2.12 24.25
N ALA A 250 13.98 3.35 24.18
CA ALA A 250 13.51 4.38 25.08
C ALA A 250 12.05 4.72 24.73
N PRO A 251 11.18 5.07 25.70
CA PRO A 251 9.76 5.42 25.44
C PRO A 251 9.54 6.57 24.46
N ALA A 252 10.61 7.28 24.08
CA ALA A 252 10.62 8.40 23.14
C ALA A 252 11.21 8.05 21.76
N ASP A 253 11.64 6.80 21.54
CA ASP A 253 12.03 6.34 20.21
C ASP A 253 10.76 6.30 19.34
N LYS A 254 10.64 7.31 18.46
CA LYS A 254 9.57 7.37 17.47
C LYS A 254 9.56 6.04 16.72
N THR A 255 8.39 5.40 16.68
CA THR A 255 8.11 4.27 15.79
C THR A 255 8.63 4.64 14.41
N PRO A 256 9.34 3.73 13.73
CA PRO A 256 9.59 2.32 13.99
C PRO A 256 10.90 2.05 14.72
N HIS A 257 10.92 0.91 15.39
CA HIS A 257 12.07 0.43 16.14
C HIS A 257 13.10 -0.26 15.23
N PHE A 258 13.68 0.49 14.28
CA PHE A 258 14.74 -0.03 13.41
C PHE A 258 16.04 -0.21 14.18
N ARG A 259 16.28 -1.43 14.69
CA ARG A 259 17.47 -1.76 15.51
C ARG A 259 18.73 -1.89 14.66
N CYS A 260 18.61 -2.29 13.40
CA CYS A 260 19.74 -2.39 12.48
C CYS A 260 20.16 -1.01 11.96
N ASN A 261 21.35 -0.54 12.33
CA ASN A 261 21.89 0.75 11.89
C ASN A 261 22.00 0.88 10.36
N VAL A 262 22.28 -0.23 9.65
CA VAL A 262 22.38 -0.26 8.20
C VAL A 262 21.03 0.02 7.56
N TYR A 263 20.01 -0.77 7.93
CA TYR A 263 18.67 -0.61 7.38
C TYR A 263 18.06 0.74 7.80
N ARG A 264 18.21 1.14 9.06
CA ARG A 264 17.72 2.44 9.54
C ARG A 264 18.34 3.59 8.75
N GLY A 265 19.65 3.58 8.50
CA GLY A 265 20.32 4.62 7.73
C GLY A 265 19.84 4.73 6.27
N ILE A 266 19.27 3.66 5.71
CA ILE A 266 18.59 3.67 4.41
C ILE A 266 17.16 4.22 4.57
N ALA A 267 16.40 3.67 5.52
CA ALA A 267 14.98 3.97 5.70
C ALA A 267 14.73 5.41 6.19
N GLU A 268 15.60 5.98 7.02
CA GLU A 268 15.55 7.38 7.47
C GLU A 268 15.68 8.40 6.33
N ARG A 269 16.27 7.99 5.19
CA ARG A 269 16.37 8.84 4.00
C ARG A 269 15.10 8.79 3.15
N CYS A 270 14.13 7.95 3.51
CA CYS A 270 12.86 7.89 2.82
C CYS A 270 11.99 9.10 3.16
N PRO A 271 11.46 9.82 2.17
CA PRO A 271 10.43 10.84 2.42
C PRO A 271 9.11 10.26 2.92
N CYS A 272 8.89 8.95 2.74
CA CYS A 272 7.83 8.19 3.41
C CYS A 272 8.08 7.97 4.91
N GLY A 273 9.27 8.30 5.40
CA GLY A 273 9.71 8.12 6.78
C GLY A 273 10.00 6.67 7.19
N PRO A 274 10.91 6.46 8.14
CA PRO A 274 10.90 5.23 8.90
C PRO A 274 9.57 5.25 9.67
N GLY A 275 8.64 4.34 9.36
CA GLY A 275 7.40 4.09 10.13
C GLY A 275 6.68 5.34 10.60
N THR A 276 6.20 6.10 9.63
CA THR A 276 5.32 7.25 9.85
C THR A 276 4.36 7.00 11.00
N GLU A 277 4.35 7.91 11.97
CA GLU A 277 3.15 8.15 12.77
C GLU A 277 1.97 8.12 11.80
N LEU A 278 1.07 7.17 12.00
CA LEU A 278 -0.11 7.08 11.18
C LEU A 278 -1.11 8.12 11.69
N MET A 279 -1.78 8.80 10.78
CA MET A 279 -3.00 9.50 11.13
C MET A 279 -4.18 8.56 10.87
N SER A 280 -4.92 8.29 11.93
CA SER A 280 -6.20 7.60 11.83
C SER A 280 -7.25 8.55 11.30
N PHE A 281 -8.10 8.05 10.42
CA PHE A 281 -9.25 8.79 9.93
C PHE A 281 -10.46 7.86 9.85
N ARG A 282 -11.63 8.48 9.84
CA ARG A 282 -12.91 7.80 9.60
C ARG A 282 -13.69 8.57 8.56
N VAL A 283 -14.40 7.84 7.70
CA VAL A 283 -15.30 8.41 6.70
C VAL A 283 -16.58 7.59 6.74
N GLN A 284 -17.72 8.25 6.70
CA GLN A 284 -18.99 7.56 6.56
C GLN A 284 -19.36 7.50 5.08
N LEU A 285 -19.50 6.28 4.57
CA LEU A 285 -19.88 5.99 3.19
C LEU A 285 -21.38 6.17 3.03
N HIS A 286 -21.79 6.79 1.92
CA HIS A 286 -23.17 7.13 1.64
C HIS A 286 -23.51 6.78 0.19
N ASP A 287 -24.74 6.41 -0.07
CA ASP A 287 -25.22 6.24 -1.44
C ASP A 287 -25.52 7.59 -2.11
N GLU A 288 -26.02 7.57 -3.35
CA GLU A 288 -26.33 8.78 -4.11
C GLU A 288 -27.46 9.63 -3.49
N ILE A 289 -28.24 9.06 -2.55
CA ILE A 289 -29.30 9.77 -1.82
C ILE A 289 -28.91 10.11 -0.37
N TYR A 290 -27.63 10.00 -0.03
CA TYR A 290 -27.08 10.30 1.30
C TYR A 290 -27.62 9.39 2.42
N ALA A 291 -27.88 8.12 2.12
CA ALA A 291 -28.12 7.08 3.11
C ALA A 291 -26.80 6.35 3.45
N PRO A 292 -26.48 6.12 4.75
CA PRO A 292 -25.25 5.42 5.13
C PRO A 292 -25.19 3.99 4.58
N CYS A 293 -24.06 3.60 3.98
CA CYS A 293 -23.84 2.28 3.39
C CYS A 293 -23.22 1.30 4.40
N GLY A 294 -24.04 0.71 5.28
CA GLY A 294 -23.57 -0.26 6.26
C GLY A 294 -23.06 -1.56 5.61
N GLY A 295 -21.95 -2.12 6.11
CA GLY A 295 -21.43 -3.43 5.65
C GLY A 295 -20.89 -3.43 4.21
N VAL A 296 -20.76 -2.27 3.56
CA VAL A 296 -20.29 -2.19 2.17
C VAL A 296 -18.79 -2.46 2.10
N ALA A 297 -18.38 -3.30 1.17
CA ALA A 297 -16.97 -3.49 0.84
C ALA A 297 -16.42 -2.25 0.12
N TYR A 298 -15.24 -1.79 0.50
CA TYR A 298 -14.57 -0.64 -0.09
C TYR A 298 -13.13 -0.94 -0.50
N ARG A 299 -12.61 -0.14 -1.42
CA ARG A 299 -11.18 -0.06 -1.77
C ARG A 299 -10.66 1.35 -1.50
N LEU A 300 -9.59 1.45 -0.73
CA LEU A 300 -8.88 2.68 -0.41
C LEU A 300 -7.55 2.70 -1.15
N THR A 301 -7.43 3.53 -2.19
CA THR A 301 -6.19 3.70 -2.95
C THR A 301 -5.39 4.90 -2.43
N LEU A 302 -4.16 4.64 -2.01
CA LEU A 302 -3.20 5.64 -1.54
C LEU A 302 -2.52 6.36 -2.72
N PRO A 303 -1.93 7.55 -2.52
CA PRO A 303 -1.16 8.22 -3.57
C PRO A 303 0.02 7.40 -4.13
N SER A 304 0.52 6.43 -3.35
CA SER A 304 1.54 5.48 -3.78
C SER A 304 1.03 4.49 -4.84
N GLY A 305 -0.29 4.39 -5.03
CA GLY A 305 -0.94 3.33 -5.81
C GLY A 305 -1.28 2.08 -5.00
N SER A 306 -0.86 2.00 -3.73
CA SER A 306 -1.24 0.92 -2.82
C SER A 306 -2.75 0.92 -2.59
N VAL A 307 -3.37 -0.27 -2.55
CA VAL A 307 -4.82 -0.42 -2.33
C VAL A 307 -5.05 -1.18 -1.03
N ILE A 308 -5.90 -0.63 -0.17
CA ILE A 308 -6.35 -1.25 1.07
C ILE A 308 -7.82 -1.65 0.89
N HIS A 309 -8.14 -2.92 1.12
CA HIS A 309 -9.51 -3.43 1.09
C HIS A 309 -10.09 -3.44 2.51
N GLY A 310 -11.38 -3.16 2.63
CA GLY A 310 -12.07 -3.27 3.91
C GLY A 310 -13.58 -3.32 3.75
N GLU A 311 -14.26 -3.43 4.88
CA GLU A 311 -15.71 -3.38 4.99
C GLU A 311 -16.09 -2.26 5.96
N ALA A 312 -17.11 -1.47 5.60
CA ALA A 312 -17.65 -0.45 6.49
C ALA A 312 -18.46 -1.10 7.63
N ASP A 313 -18.54 -0.45 8.79
CA ASP A 313 -19.38 -0.95 9.89
C ASP A 313 -20.88 -0.85 9.55
N ALA A 314 -21.75 -1.32 10.44
CA ALA A 314 -23.19 -1.32 10.23
C ALA A 314 -23.80 0.08 10.02
N SER A 315 -23.09 1.14 10.41
CA SER A 315 -23.48 2.55 10.21
C SER A 315 -22.77 3.20 9.03
N GLY A 316 -22.06 2.42 8.20
CA GLY A 316 -21.35 2.87 7.02
C GLY A 316 -20.01 3.56 7.31
N TRP A 317 -19.48 3.48 8.54
CA TRP A 317 -18.16 4.05 8.83
C TRP A 317 -17.05 3.10 8.39
N LEU A 318 -16.13 3.62 7.57
CA LEU A 318 -14.80 3.04 7.45
C LEU A 318 -13.86 3.70 8.46
N ARG A 319 -12.90 2.93 8.95
CA ARG A 319 -11.79 3.39 9.80
C ARG A 319 -10.51 2.87 9.21
N ASN A 320 -9.57 3.75 8.96
CA ASN A 320 -8.27 3.37 8.43
C ASN A 320 -7.19 4.32 8.94
N ALA A 321 -5.94 3.97 8.67
CA ALA A 321 -4.78 4.74 9.10
C ALA A 321 -3.81 4.85 7.93
N VAL A 322 -3.31 6.06 7.69
CA VAL A 322 -2.37 6.33 6.59
C VAL A 322 -1.15 7.08 7.12
N PRO A 323 -0.01 7.04 6.42
CA PRO A 323 1.16 7.85 6.77
C PRO A 323 0.76 9.31 7.04
N LYS A 324 1.21 9.92 8.14
CA LYS A 324 0.98 11.36 8.37
C LYS A 324 1.48 12.20 7.20
N GLY A 325 0.79 13.30 6.95
CA GLY A 325 1.10 14.26 5.90
C GLY A 325 -0.09 14.54 5.00
N ARG A 326 -0.07 15.71 4.35
CA ARG A 326 -1.11 16.13 3.42
C ARG A 326 -1.17 15.20 2.20
N GLN A 327 -2.29 14.52 2.02
CA GLN A 327 -2.50 13.59 0.90
C GLN A 327 -3.96 13.50 0.49
N VAL A 328 -4.20 12.91 -0.69
CA VAL A 328 -5.54 12.58 -1.17
C VAL A 328 -5.58 11.09 -1.41
N VAL A 329 -6.49 10.40 -0.72
CA VAL A 329 -6.78 8.99 -0.94
C VAL A 329 -8.07 8.87 -1.74
N LEU A 330 -8.20 7.79 -2.51
CA LEU A 330 -9.41 7.49 -3.27
C LEU A 330 -10.13 6.32 -2.60
N VAL A 331 -11.38 6.51 -2.21
CA VAL A 331 -12.24 5.44 -1.69
C VAL A 331 -13.25 5.06 -2.76
N THR A 332 -13.27 3.79 -3.17
CA THR A 332 -14.25 3.27 -4.13
C THR A 332 -15.10 2.18 -3.49
N TYR A 333 -16.40 2.19 -3.76
CA TYR A 333 -17.37 1.22 -3.23
C TYR A 333 -18.63 1.17 -4.10
N THR A 334 -19.37 0.08 -4.03
CA THR A 334 -20.63 -0.10 -4.75
C THR A 334 -21.72 -0.31 -3.70
N PRO A 335 -22.62 0.67 -3.48
CA PRO A 335 -23.71 0.50 -2.54
C PRO A 335 -24.64 -0.63 -2.94
N GLU A 336 -25.30 -1.24 -1.96
CA GLU A 336 -26.26 -2.31 -2.22
C GLU A 336 -27.42 -1.79 -3.10
N GLY A 337 -27.72 -2.51 -4.18
CA GLY A 337 -28.77 -2.13 -5.13
C GLY A 337 -28.32 -1.18 -6.26
N TYR A 338 -27.06 -0.75 -6.27
CA TYR A 338 -26.48 0.07 -7.34
C TYR A 338 -25.63 -0.79 -8.28
N ASP A 339 -25.60 -0.44 -9.57
CA ASP A 339 -24.90 -1.18 -10.62
C ASP A 339 -23.55 -0.57 -11.01
N HIS A 340 -23.17 0.54 -10.37
CA HIS A 340 -21.95 1.29 -10.65
C HIS A 340 -21.21 1.67 -9.36
N GLU A 341 -19.92 1.96 -9.51
CA GLU A 341 -19.02 2.27 -8.39
C GLU A 341 -19.01 3.77 -8.08
N ILE A 342 -19.18 4.11 -6.81
CA ILE A 342 -18.98 5.46 -6.28
C ILE A 342 -17.50 5.64 -5.96
N SER A 343 -16.95 6.81 -6.33
CA SER A 343 -15.55 7.18 -6.12
C SER A 343 -15.44 8.48 -5.33
N LEU A 344 -14.93 8.40 -4.10
CA LEU A 344 -14.76 9.53 -3.19
C LEU A 344 -13.27 9.90 -3.06
N ARG A 345 -12.94 11.16 -3.34
CA ARG A 345 -11.60 11.71 -3.05
C ARG A 345 -11.59 12.27 -1.64
N VAL A 346 -10.79 11.67 -0.75
CA VAL A 346 -10.67 12.11 0.64
C VAL A 346 -9.31 12.78 0.82
N ARG A 347 -9.33 14.08 1.12
CA ARG A 347 -8.14 14.83 1.50
C ARG A 347 -7.89 14.60 2.99
N LEU A 348 -6.65 14.33 3.35
CA LEU A 348 -6.21 14.10 4.72
C LEU A 348 -5.05 15.05 5.03
N THR A 349 -4.98 15.52 6.28
CA THR A 349 -3.93 16.41 6.76
C THR A 349 -3.59 16.11 8.22
N ASP A 350 -2.32 16.30 8.55
CA ASP A 350 -1.75 16.24 9.90
C ASP A 350 -1.58 17.63 10.54
N ALA A 351 -2.17 18.67 9.93
CA ALA A 351 -2.18 20.02 10.47
C ALA A 351 -2.95 20.08 11.81
N ASP A 352 -2.68 21.13 12.58
CA ASP A 352 -3.43 21.43 13.80
C ASP A 352 -4.94 21.46 13.46
N PRO A 353 -5.81 20.69 14.16
CA PRO A 353 -7.25 20.68 13.92
C PRO A 353 -7.91 22.06 14.00
N ALA A 354 -7.30 23.04 14.66
CA ALA A 354 -7.79 24.42 14.71
C ALA A 354 -7.33 25.28 13.53
N SER A 355 -6.36 24.83 12.73
CA SER A 355 -5.78 25.57 11.61
C SER A 355 -6.71 25.69 10.40
N ASP A 356 -6.46 26.73 9.61
CA ASP A 356 -7.18 26.99 8.34
C ASP A 356 -6.98 25.84 7.36
N ASP A 357 -5.78 25.24 7.33
CA ASP A 357 -5.48 24.07 6.50
C ASP A 357 -6.37 22.86 6.84
N ALA A 358 -6.63 22.61 8.13
CA ALA A 358 -7.55 21.57 8.57
C ALA A 358 -9.00 21.89 8.16
N MET A 359 -9.42 23.14 8.32
CA MET A 359 -10.76 23.60 7.93
C MET A 359 -10.99 23.45 6.42
N LEU A 360 -10.03 23.87 5.59
CA LEU A 360 -10.07 23.69 4.13
C LEU A 360 -10.10 22.21 3.75
N CYS A 361 -9.40 21.36 4.50
CA CYS A 361 -9.43 19.91 4.29
C CYS A 361 -10.84 19.34 4.52
N HIS A 362 -11.53 19.78 5.57
CA HIS A 362 -12.91 19.37 5.83
C HIS A 362 -13.87 19.85 4.75
N LEU A 363 -13.78 21.12 4.34
CA LEU A 363 -14.63 21.66 3.26
C LEU A 363 -14.46 20.89 1.95
N PHE A 364 -13.23 20.51 1.61
CA PHE A 364 -12.96 19.65 0.45
C PHE A 364 -13.67 18.31 0.58
N ASN A 365 -13.59 17.68 1.75
CA ASN A 365 -14.20 16.38 2.02
C ASN A 365 -15.73 16.41 2.09
N PHE A 366 -16.32 17.56 2.40
CA PHE A 366 -17.78 17.77 2.34
C PHE A 366 -18.30 18.00 0.91
N GLY A 367 -17.41 18.08 -0.09
CA GLY A 367 -17.79 18.23 -1.49
C GLY A 367 -17.83 19.67 -2.01
N PHE A 368 -17.38 20.67 -1.24
CA PHE A 368 -17.41 22.08 -1.69
C PHE A 368 -16.28 22.45 -2.67
N ALA A 369 -15.43 21.49 -3.05
CA ALA A 369 -14.30 21.72 -3.96
C ALA A 369 -14.73 21.74 -5.45
N HIS A 370 -14.14 22.64 -6.25
CA HIS A 370 -14.33 22.70 -7.71
C HIS A 370 -13.02 22.70 -8.50
N ASP A 371 -13.16 22.65 -9.83
CA ASP A 371 -12.07 22.69 -10.81
C ASP A 371 -11.34 24.05 -10.88
N ASP A 372 -11.94 25.13 -10.36
CA ASP A 372 -11.32 26.47 -10.31
C ASP A 372 -10.24 26.62 -9.22
N GLY A 373 -10.21 25.69 -8.25
CA GLY A 373 -9.11 25.51 -7.30
C GLY A 373 -8.93 26.61 -6.25
N SER A 374 -9.88 27.53 -6.07
CA SER A 374 -9.74 28.64 -5.11
C SER A 374 -10.32 28.32 -3.72
N ASP A 375 -9.50 28.47 -2.67
CA ASP A 375 -9.93 28.26 -1.28
C ASP A 375 -11.09 29.19 -0.89
N ARG A 376 -11.04 30.45 -1.35
CA ARG A 376 -12.10 31.44 -1.11
C ARG A 376 -13.45 31.01 -1.69
N GLY A 377 -13.47 30.43 -2.89
CA GLY A 377 -14.71 29.96 -3.52
C GLY A 377 -15.36 28.82 -2.74
N MET A 378 -14.55 27.88 -2.25
CA MET A 378 -15.01 26.77 -1.41
C MET A 378 -15.61 27.27 -0.09
N ILE A 379 -14.98 28.25 0.55
CA ILE A 379 -15.48 28.86 1.79
C ILE A 379 -16.83 29.55 1.55
N LEU A 380 -16.95 30.37 0.50
CA LEU A 380 -18.17 31.10 0.20
C LEU A 380 -19.37 30.17 -0.03
N ARG A 381 -19.17 29.03 -0.71
CA ARG A 381 -20.25 28.05 -0.93
C ARG A 381 -20.68 27.37 0.36
N PHE A 382 -19.72 27.01 1.20
CA PHE A 382 -20.04 26.45 2.51
C PHE A 382 -20.81 27.44 3.37
N GLN A 383 -20.37 28.70 3.41
CA GLN A 383 -21.06 29.77 4.12
C GLN A 383 -22.48 29.96 3.61
N ALA A 384 -22.67 30.02 2.29
CA ALA A 384 -24.00 30.09 1.68
C ALA A 384 -24.87 28.89 2.08
N ALA A 385 -24.33 27.67 1.96
CA ALA A 385 -25.05 26.44 2.30
C ALA A 385 -25.43 26.34 3.78
N LYS A 386 -24.70 27.02 4.67
CA LYS A 386 -24.99 27.09 6.11
C LYS A 386 -25.73 28.37 6.53
N GLY A 387 -26.11 29.23 5.59
CA GLY A 387 -26.76 30.50 5.90
C GLY A 387 -25.90 31.46 6.72
N LEU A 388 -24.57 31.37 6.58
CA LEU A 388 -23.59 32.24 7.22
C LEU A 388 -23.33 33.49 6.38
N GLU A 389 -22.71 34.50 7.00
CA GLU A 389 -22.21 35.67 6.28
C GLU A 389 -21.14 35.28 5.27
N LEU A 390 -21.21 35.82 4.05
CA LEU A 390 -20.35 35.46 2.92
C LEU A 390 -19.01 36.21 2.95
N THR A 391 -18.23 36.00 4.01
CA THR A 391 -16.93 36.66 4.19
C THR A 391 -15.86 36.10 3.25
N GLY A 392 -15.96 34.81 2.89
CA GLY A 392 -14.95 34.09 2.12
C GLY A 392 -13.68 33.80 2.92
N GLU A 393 -13.73 33.99 4.24
CA GLU A 393 -12.66 33.69 5.19
C GLU A 393 -13.11 32.61 6.18
N ILE A 394 -12.16 31.90 6.79
CA ILE A 394 -12.43 30.90 7.82
C ILE A 394 -12.55 31.60 9.18
N ASP A 395 -13.57 32.45 9.29
CA ASP A 395 -13.93 33.17 10.51
C ASP A 395 -14.50 32.23 11.59
N ASP A 396 -14.71 32.76 12.80
CA ASP A 396 -15.18 31.97 13.95
C ASP A 396 -16.53 31.27 13.69
N PRO A 397 -17.56 31.92 13.09
CA PRO A 397 -18.80 31.25 12.70
C PRO A 397 -18.56 30.08 11.74
N THR A 398 -17.70 30.28 10.73
CA THR A 398 -17.36 29.24 9.75
C THR A 398 -16.67 28.05 10.41
N ARG A 399 -15.70 28.29 11.31
CA ARG A 399 -15.04 27.21 12.06
C ARG A 399 -16.01 26.43 12.94
N ALA A 400 -16.92 27.12 13.63
CA ALA A 400 -17.91 26.49 14.48
C ALA A 400 -18.83 25.56 13.66
N ALA A 401 -19.30 26.02 12.51
CA ALA A 401 -20.14 25.22 11.61
C ALA A 401 -19.41 23.99 11.04
N ILE A 402 -18.12 24.13 10.69
CA ILE A 402 -17.29 22.99 10.23
C ILE A 402 -17.15 21.96 11.36
N ARG A 403 -16.79 22.38 12.58
CA ARG A 403 -16.60 21.48 13.73
C ARG A 403 -17.86 20.70 14.07
N GLN A 404 -19.03 21.35 14.04
CA GLN A 404 -20.31 20.69 14.31
C GLN A 404 -20.56 19.49 13.38
N ILE A 405 -20.18 19.60 12.09
CA ILE A 405 -20.29 18.50 11.12
C ILE A 405 -19.27 17.39 11.40
N VAL A 406 -18.05 17.74 11.80
CA VAL A 406 -16.97 16.76 12.08
C VAL A 406 -17.24 15.97 13.36
N GLU A 407 -17.80 16.62 14.38
CA GLU A 407 -18.06 16.04 15.71
C GLU A 407 -19.34 15.17 15.73
N GLY A 408 -20.25 15.39 14.77
CA GLY A 408 -21.35 14.45 14.48
C GLY A 408 -22.63 14.70 15.26
N ASP A 409 -23.17 15.94 15.20
CA ASP A 409 -24.59 16.18 15.50
C ASP A 409 -25.42 15.99 14.21
N ASP A 410 -26.43 15.13 14.33
CA ASP A 410 -27.06 14.20 13.38
C ASP A 410 -28.10 14.78 12.40
N GLY A 411 -27.99 16.05 11.99
CA GLY A 411 -29.05 16.69 11.19
C GLY A 411 -28.64 17.51 9.97
N SER A 412 -27.48 18.16 9.95
CA SER A 412 -27.33 19.40 9.16
C SER A 412 -26.80 19.26 7.71
N MET A 413 -26.30 18.10 7.27
CA MET A 413 -25.70 17.98 5.93
C MET A 413 -26.72 17.62 4.83
N ARG A 414 -27.84 16.96 5.18
CA ARG A 414 -28.90 16.53 4.24
C ARG A 414 -29.70 17.69 3.64
N GLU A 415 -29.76 18.83 4.33
CA GLU A 415 -30.46 20.03 3.86
C GLU A 415 -29.59 20.89 2.93
N CYS A 416 -28.27 20.94 3.18
CA CYS A 416 -27.35 21.83 2.45
C CYS A 416 -27.06 21.42 1.00
N LEU A 417 -27.10 20.13 0.64
CA LEU A 417 -26.67 19.63 -0.68
C LEU A 417 -27.83 19.40 -1.67
N ARG A 418 -29.08 19.64 -1.26
CA ARG A 418 -30.26 19.49 -2.14
C ARG A 418 -30.53 20.73 -3.01
N GLU A 419 -29.92 21.87 -2.71
CA GLU A 419 -30.19 23.13 -3.42
C GLU A 419 -29.32 23.38 -4.66
N ASP A 420 -28.26 22.58 -4.90
CA ASP A 420 -27.42 22.69 -6.10
C ASP A 420 -27.90 21.82 -7.29
N ALA A 421 -29.00 21.07 -7.13
CA ALA A 421 -29.60 20.22 -8.16
C ALA A 421 -30.91 20.78 -8.75
N ALA A 422 -31.23 22.06 -8.51
CA ALA A 422 -32.43 22.74 -9.00
C ALA A 422 -32.12 23.87 -10.00
#